data_AF-Q384L1-F1
#
_entry.id   AF-Q384L1-F1
#
_cell.length_a   1.000
_cell.length_b   1.000
_cell.length_c   1.000
_cell.angle_alpha   90.00
_cell.angle_beta   90.00
_cell.angle_gamma   90.00
#
_symmetry.space_group_name_H-M   'P 1'
#
loop_
_entity.id
_entity.type
_entity.pdbx_description
1 polymer ?
#
loop_
_entity_poly.entity_id
_entity_poly.type
_entity_poly.pdbx_seq_one_letter_code
_entity_poly.pdbx_strand_id
1 'polypeptide(L)'
;MRERKPIRKMKRSRVSDQIIRVEEPDAEEGEASPAKATPVPHFSDRRICINVGGEYITTLASTLCSEPSKFSEWVENNFQGLPRDSMGNPFIDRDPENFRQIISYLRGYELPTATEKIVFLAEDAEYYHIDRLLALINPPAEWRFVSGPGVSSSRKEFSTENILATCGNEPLPQVGKSVFLLRIDKCELVSIGLVGTESPDHDEPLERQTNAIAYRSTGELIRSLNSSSTFFSGNGYKGRDTVMVQVLFKPEGAAQIEFFCNDVKTHETEWLSPVPPLRFAVSLHGVSAVVIERCVAGVKDEDM
;
A
#
# COMPACT_ATOMS: atom_id res chain seq x y z
N MET A 1 -66.35 -2.21 33.35
CA MET A 1 -65.66 -3.49 33.53
C MET A 1 -64.96 -3.87 32.22
N ARG A 2 -63.66 -3.61 32.11
CA ARG A 2 -62.68 -4.17 31.14
C ARG A 2 -61.36 -3.41 31.35
N GLU A 3 -60.57 -3.91 32.30
CA GLU A 3 -59.23 -3.42 32.62
C GLU A 3 -58.33 -3.54 31.39
N ARG A 4 -57.62 -2.46 31.04
CA ARG A 4 -56.63 -2.44 29.96
C ARG A 4 -55.36 -3.12 30.46
N LYS A 5 -55.01 -4.27 29.87
CA LYS A 5 -53.75 -4.98 30.13
C LYS A 5 -52.53 -4.09 29.77
N PRO A 6 -51.47 -4.05 30.60
CA PRO A 6 -50.28 -3.27 30.33
C PRO A 6 -49.41 -3.87 29.22
N ILE A 7 -48.81 -2.99 28.41
CA ILE A 7 -47.93 -3.30 27.27
C ILE A 7 -46.61 -3.92 27.79
N ARG A 8 -46.27 -5.10 27.27
CA ARG A 8 -45.04 -5.85 27.56
C ARG A 8 -43.81 -5.05 27.11
N LYS A 9 -42.89 -4.77 28.04
CA LYS A 9 -41.55 -4.26 27.74
C LYS A 9 -40.71 -5.37 27.08
N MET A 10 -40.18 -5.09 25.88
CA MET A 10 -39.31 -5.97 25.10
C MET A 10 -37.98 -6.17 25.83
N LYS A 11 -37.67 -7.42 26.16
CA LYS A 11 -36.42 -7.84 26.81
C LYS A 11 -35.28 -7.70 25.80
N ARG A 12 -34.31 -6.84 26.09
CA ARG A 12 -33.05 -6.71 25.34
C ARG A 12 -32.28 -8.04 25.42
N SER A 13 -32.09 -8.66 24.26
CA SER A 13 -31.22 -9.83 24.08
C SER A 13 -29.76 -9.38 24.26
N ARG A 14 -29.10 -9.84 25.32
CA ARG A 14 -27.65 -9.74 25.47
C ARG A 14 -27.05 -10.91 24.69
N VAL A 15 -26.54 -10.63 23.49
CA VAL A 15 -25.63 -11.55 22.79
C VAL A 15 -24.36 -11.58 23.64
N SER A 16 -24.08 -12.76 24.21
CA SER A 16 -22.89 -12.98 25.04
C SER A 16 -21.78 -13.46 24.12
N ASP A 17 -20.70 -12.69 24.03
CA ASP A 17 -19.47 -13.06 23.32
C ASP A 17 -18.86 -14.30 24.00
N GLN A 18 -19.03 -15.46 23.38
CA GLN A 18 -18.34 -16.68 23.78
C GLN A 18 -16.96 -16.68 23.13
N ILE A 19 -15.95 -16.28 23.91
CA ILE A 19 -14.54 -16.48 23.58
C ILE A 19 -14.28 -17.99 23.69
N ILE A 20 -14.13 -18.64 22.55
CA ILE A 20 -13.73 -20.05 22.46
C ILE A 20 -12.26 -20.12 22.90
N ARG A 21 -12.03 -20.66 24.10
CA ARG A 21 -10.71 -21.09 24.56
C ARG A 21 -10.34 -22.35 23.77
N VAL A 22 -9.26 -22.26 23.00
CA VAL A 22 -8.62 -23.42 22.41
C VAL A 22 -7.83 -24.08 23.54
N GLU A 23 -8.28 -25.27 23.96
CA GLU A 23 -7.57 -26.12 24.91
C GLU A 23 -6.34 -26.70 24.20
N GLU A 24 -5.15 -26.42 24.75
CA GLU A 24 -3.92 -27.11 24.37
C GLU A 24 -4.02 -28.58 24.83
N PRO A 25 -3.70 -29.55 23.97
CA PRO A 25 -3.83 -30.96 24.32
C PRO A 25 -2.77 -31.36 25.34
N ASP A 26 -3.21 -32.18 26.28
CA ASP A 26 -2.44 -32.75 27.38
C ASP A 26 -1.16 -33.45 26.91
N ALA A 27 -0.10 -33.23 27.68
CA ALA A 27 1.19 -33.88 27.55
C ALA A 27 1.07 -35.38 27.83
N GLU A 28 1.10 -36.21 26.80
CA GLU A 28 1.35 -37.65 26.98
C GLU A 28 2.86 -37.91 27.12
N GLU A 29 3.24 -38.25 28.35
CA GLU A 29 4.55 -38.78 28.74
C GLU A 29 4.80 -40.14 28.06
N GLY A 30 5.40 -40.10 26.86
CA GLY A 30 5.89 -41.28 26.16
C GLY A 30 7.40 -41.41 26.28
N GLU A 31 7.86 -42.25 27.22
CA GLU A 31 9.26 -42.69 27.32
C GLU A 31 9.70 -43.41 26.04
N ALA A 32 10.44 -42.74 25.17
CA ALA A 32 11.12 -43.37 24.03
C ALA A 32 12.61 -42.98 24.01
N SER A 33 13.40 -43.98 24.41
CA SER A 33 14.85 -44.20 24.30
C SER A 33 15.61 -43.34 23.25
N PRO A 34 16.84 -42.89 23.56
CA PRO A 34 17.55 -41.86 22.79
C PRO A 34 17.92 -42.36 21.39
N ALA A 35 17.17 -41.90 20.40
CA ALA A 35 17.63 -41.93 19.02
C ALA A 35 18.90 -41.07 18.94
N LYS A 36 20.01 -41.71 18.57
CA LYS A 36 21.28 -41.08 18.22
C LYS A 36 21.00 -39.88 17.31
N ALA A 37 21.02 -38.68 17.87
CA ALA A 37 21.03 -37.45 17.09
C ALA A 37 22.30 -37.52 16.22
N THR A 38 22.08 -37.66 14.92
CA THR A 38 23.14 -37.48 13.93
C THR A 38 23.79 -36.12 14.20
N PRO A 39 25.12 -36.03 14.29
CA PRO A 39 25.78 -34.77 14.54
C PRO A 39 25.50 -33.85 13.36
N VAL A 40 24.56 -32.92 13.53
CA VAL A 40 24.42 -31.76 12.66
C VAL A 40 25.79 -31.09 12.73
N PRO A 41 26.57 -31.01 11.63
CA PRO A 41 27.91 -30.49 11.73
C PRO A 41 27.77 -29.04 12.20
N HIS A 42 28.32 -28.74 13.38
CA HIS A 42 28.35 -27.38 13.92
C HIS A 42 29.31 -26.56 13.05
N PHE A 43 28.84 -26.14 11.87
CA PHE A 43 29.59 -25.34 10.91
C PHE A 43 29.76 -23.89 11.36
N SER A 44 29.06 -23.47 12.43
CA SER A 44 28.90 -22.05 12.80
C SER A 44 30.23 -21.30 12.87
N ASP A 45 31.25 -21.94 13.46
CA ASP A 45 32.51 -21.28 13.81
C ASP A 45 33.70 -21.75 12.95
N ARG A 46 33.46 -22.65 11.97
CA ARG A 46 34.52 -23.15 11.10
C ARG A 46 34.98 -22.03 10.16
N ARG A 47 36.17 -21.50 10.41
CA ARG A 47 36.84 -20.55 9.51
C ARG A 47 37.34 -21.26 8.26
N ILE A 48 37.10 -20.66 7.10
CA ILE A 48 37.53 -21.13 5.79
C ILE A 48 38.32 -19.98 5.16
N CYS A 49 39.54 -20.30 4.73
CA CYS A 49 40.37 -19.41 3.92
C CYS A 49 40.28 -19.87 2.46
N ILE A 50 39.98 -18.94 1.55
CA ILE A 50 39.85 -19.18 0.12
C ILE A 50 40.84 -18.25 -0.59
N ASN A 51 41.61 -18.81 -1.53
CA ASN A 51 42.48 -18.04 -2.40
C ASN A 51 41.70 -17.62 -3.65
N VAL A 52 41.39 -16.33 -3.80
CA VAL A 52 40.58 -15.78 -4.88
C VAL A 52 41.47 -14.87 -5.72
N GLY A 53 41.78 -15.28 -6.95
CA GLY A 53 42.64 -14.51 -7.85
C GLY A 53 44.05 -14.22 -7.29
N GLY A 54 44.52 -14.97 -6.29
CA GLY A 54 45.79 -14.75 -5.59
C GLY A 54 45.68 -14.02 -4.24
N GLU A 55 44.50 -13.49 -3.88
CA GLU A 55 44.26 -12.87 -2.58
C GLU A 55 43.52 -13.84 -1.63
N TYR A 56 43.89 -13.79 -0.35
CA TYR A 56 43.32 -14.69 0.66
C TYR A 56 42.12 -14.04 1.35
N ILE A 57 40.94 -14.60 1.15
CA ILE A 57 39.70 -14.15 1.78
C ILE A 57 39.28 -15.18 2.82
N THR A 58 39.21 -14.75 4.07
CA THR A 58 38.76 -15.60 5.19
C THR A 58 37.32 -15.29 5.57
N THR A 59 36.51 -16.33 5.73
CA THR A 59 35.11 -16.23 6.15
C THR A 59 34.69 -17.46 6.99
N LEU A 60 33.42 -17.51 7.42
CA LEU A 60 32.87 -18.67 8.13
C LEU A 60 32.16 -19.62 7.15
N ALA A 61 32.20 -20.92 7.44
CA ALA A 61 31.39 -21.91 6.74
C ALA A 61 29.90 -21.57 6.80
N SER A 62 29.42 -21.07 7.93
CA SER A 62 28.05 -20.57 8.10
C SER A 62 27.72 -19.39 7.19
N THR A 63 28.66 -18.50 6.89
CA THR A 63 28.47 -17.42 5.91
C THR A 63 28.33 -17.99 4.50
N LEU A 64 29.20 -18.93 4.11
CA LEU A 64 29.13 -19.55 2.79
C LEU A 64 27.88 -20.42 2.60
N CYS A 65 27.33 -20.96 3.68
CA CYS A 65 26.09 -21.74 3.72
C CYS A 65 24.86 -20.92 4.14
N SER A 66 24.92 -19.58 4.14
CA SER A 66 23.78 -18.75 4.55
C SER A 66 22.56 -18.93 3.64
N GLU A 67 22.80 -19.34 2.39
CA GLU A 67 21.79 -19.72 1.42
C GLU A 67 22.32 -20.79 0.45
N PRO A 68 21.42 -21.59 -0.18
CA PRO A 68 21.80 -22.53 -1.22
C PRO A 68 22.52 -21.82 -2.37
N SER A 69 23.73 -22.29 -2.66
CA SER A 69 24.61 -21.77 -3.70
C SER A 69 25.75 -22.75 -3.95
N LYS A 70 26.58 -22.47 -4.96
CA LYS A 70 27.82 -23.20 -5.22
C LYS A 70 28.77 -23.22 -4.01
N PHE A 71 28.72 -22.16 -3.17
CA PHE A 71 29.49 -22.13 -1.93
C PHE A 71 29.00 -23.17 -0.92
N SER A 72 27.69 -23.30 -0.74
CA SER A 72 27.14 -24.31 0.16
C SER A 72 27.52 -25.73 -0.26
N GLU A 73 27.44 -26.04 -1.56
CA GLU A 73 27.88 -27.32 -2.13
C GLU A 73 29.37 -27.58 -1.89
N TRP A 74 30.21 -26.55 -2.09
CA TRP A 74 31.64 -26.64 -1.80
C TRP A 74 31.92 -26.84 -0.32
N VAL A 75 31.20 -26.17 0.58
CA VAL A 75 31.40 -26.37 2.02
C VAL A 75 31.02 -27.79 2.44
N GLU A 76 29.92 -28.32 1.91
CA GLU A 76 29.42 -29.68 2.17
C GLU A 76 30.36 -30.76 1.64
N ASN A 77 30.89 -30.60 0.42
CA ASN A 77 31.81 -31.58 -0.19
C ASN A 77 33.29 -31.33 0.12
N ASN A 78 33.59 -30.40 1.04
CA ASN A 78 34.95 -29.99 1.42
C ASN A 78 35.80 -29.46 0.24
N PHE A 79 35.18 -28.66 -0.61
CA PHE A 79 35.73 -27.99 -1.80
C PHE A 79 36.31 -28.98 -2.79
N GLN A 80 35.67 -30.15 -2.92
CA GLN A 80 36.01 -31.13 -3.94
C GLN A 80 35.80 -30.54 -5.34
N GLY A 81 36.73 -30.80 -6.25
CA GLY A 81 36.73 -30.29 -7.61
C GLY A 81 37.39 -28.92 -7.79
N LEU A 82 37.67 -28.18 -6.70
CA LEU A 82 38.48 -26.96 -6.78
C LEU A 82 39.97 -27.27 -6.71
N PRO A 83 40.81 -26.56 -7.50
CA PRO A 83 42.25 -26.59 -7.32
C PRO A 83 42.62 -26.06 -5.93
N ARG A 84 43.78 -26.48 -5.43
CA ARG A 84 44.33 -26.00 -4.17
C ARG A 84 45.67 -25.30 -4.41
N ASP A 85 45.92 -24.24 -3.64
CA ASP A 85 47.22 -23.58 -3.64
C ASP A 85 48.27 -24.39 -2.85
N SER A 86 49.50 -23.85 -2.76
CA SER A 86 50.61 -24.48 -2.02
C SER A 86 50.36 -24.60 -0.51
N MET A 87 49.41 -23.86 0.04
CA MET A 87 48.99 -23.92 1.45
C MET A 87 47.78 -24.84 1.66
N GLY A 88 47.22 -25.39 0.58
CA GLY A 88 46.05 -26.27 0.62
C GLY A 88 44.71 -25.53 0.64
N ASN A 89 44.68 -24.20 0.48
CA ASN A 89 43.42 -23.46 0.39
C ASN A 89 42.76 -23.71 -0.97
N PRO A 90 41.42 -23.82 -1.03
CA PRO A 90 40.71 -23.83 -2.31
C PRO A 90 41.01 -22.55 -3.09
N PHE A 91 41.26 -22.70 -4.39
CA PHE A 91 41.53 -21.61 -5.30
C PHE A 91 40.33 -21.34 -6.21
N ILE A 92 39.96 -20.06 -6.35
CA ILE A 92 38.92 -19.56 -7.23
C ILE A 92 39.54 -18.52 -8.16
N ASP A 93 39.44 -18.76 -9.46
CA ASP A 93 39.96 -17.86 -10.50
C ASP A 93 38.95 -16.76 -10.83
N ARG A 94 38.68 -15.89 -9.85
CA ARG A 94 37.77 -14.73 -9.95
C ARG A 94 38.40 -13.51 -9.27
N ASP A 95 37.79 -12.36 -9.47
CA ASP A 95 38.26 -11.10 -8.89
C ASP A 95 38.02 -11.08 -7.36
N PRO A 96 39.06 -10.85 -6.53
CA PRO A 96 38.92 -10.87 -5.08
C PRO A 96 38.11 -9.69 -4.53
N GLU A 97 38.08 -8.55 -5.21
CA GLU A 97 37.29 -7.40 -4.77
C GLU A 97 35.80 -7.66 -4.95
N ASN A 98 35.39 -8.21 -6.09
CA ASN A 98 34.00 -8.61 -6.32
C ASN A 98 33.58 -9.77 -5.41
N PHE A 99 34.48 -10.72 -5.16
CA PHE A 99 34.23 -11.80 -4.20
C PHE A 99 33.98 -11.28 -2.78
N ARG A 100 34.73 -10.25 -2.32
CA ARG A 100 34.46 -9.60 -1.03
C ARG A 100 33.04 -9.04 -0.95
N GLN A 101 32.50 -8.55 -2.07
CA GLN A 101 31.12 -8.06 -2.14
C GLN A 101 30.10 -9.19 -2.03
N ILE A 102 30.33 -10.33 -2.71
CA ILE A 102 29.53 -11.54 -2.57
C ILE A 102 29.51 -12.02 -1.11
N ILE A 103 30.68 -12.09 -0.46
CA ILE A 103 30.76 -12.48 0.94
C ILE A 103 30.09 -11.47 1.87
N SER A 104 30.19 -10.18 1.57
CA SER A 104 29.51 -9.13 2.36
C SER A 104 27.99 -9.27 2.24
N TYR A 105 27.47 -9.55 1.05
CA TYR A 105 26.06 -9.89 0.85
C TYR A 105 25.64 -11.10 1.71
N LEU A 106 26.40 -12.20 1.68
CA LEU A 106 26.10 -13.41 2.47
C LEU A 106 26.20 -13.18 3.99
N ARG A 107 26.90 -12.13 4.44
CA ARG A 107 26.91 -11.68 5.84
C ARG A 107 25.71 -10.80 6.21
N GLY A 108 24.86 -10.45 5.24
CA GLY A 108 23.70 -9.58 5.42
C GLY A 108 23.99 -8.08 5.21
N TYR A 109 25.12 -7.70 4.63
CA TYR A 109 25.38 -6.30 4.26
C TYR A 109 24.60 -5.90 3.00
N GLU A 110 24.31 -4.60 2.87
CA GLU A 110 23.63 -4.03 1.71
C GLU A 110 24.47 -4.11 0.44
N LEU A 111 23.79 -4.11 -0.71
CA LEU A 111 24.44 -4.12 -2.02
C LEU A 111 25.11 -2.76 -2.32
N PRO A 112 26.21 -2.75 -3.10
CA PRO A 112 26.81 -1.49 -3.53
C PRO A 112 25.85 -0.69 -4.40
N THR A 113 25.87 0.64 -4.24
CA THR A 113 25.04 1.57 -5.03
C THR A 113 25.65 1.92 -6.39
N ALA A 114 26.97 1.71 -6.57
CA ALA A 114 27.66 2.02 -7.82
C ALA A 114 27.32 1.00 -8.91
N THR A 115 26.78 1.47 -10.04
CA THR A 115 26.30 0.63 -11.16
C THR A 115 27.35 -0.36 -11.66
N GLU A 116 28.61 0.06 -11.80
CA GLU A 116 29.70 -0.81 -12.25
C GLU A 116 29.91 -2.02 -11.32
N LYS A 117 29.81 -1.80 -10.00
CA LYS A 117 29.92 -2.88 -9.01
C LYS A 117 28.74 -3.84 -9.08
N ILE A 118 27.53 -3.35 -9.41
CA ILE A 118 26.34 -4.19 -9.55
C ILE A 118 26.47 -5.13 -10.75
N VAL A 119 27.05 -4.68 -11.87
CA VAL A 119 27.24 -5.52 -13.06
C VAL A 119 28.16 -6.71 -12.76
N PHE A 120 29.34 -6.47 -12.19
CA PHE A 120 30.24 -7.55 -11.79
C PHE A 120 29.62 -8.46 -10.73
N LEU A 121 28.85 -7.89 -9.79
CA LEU A 121 28.16 -8.67 -8.78
C LEU A 121 27.09 -9.60 -9.39
N ALA A 122 26.42 -9.17 -10.46
CA ALA A 122 25.45 -10.00 -11.18
C ALA A 122 26.13 -11.20 -11.86
N GLU A 123 27.26 -10.97 -12.55
CA GLU A 123 28.03 -12.03 -13.21
C GLU A 123 28.53 -13.07 -12.19
N ASP A 124 29.00 -12.63 -11.02
CA ASP A 124 29.42 -13.54 -9.96
C ASP A 124 28.25 -14.23 -9.27
N ALA A 125 27.14 -13.54 -9.05
CA ALA A 125 25.93 -14.16 -8.50
C ALA A 125 25.42 -15.29 -9.43
N GLU A 126 25.52 -15.12 -10.75
CA GLU A 126 25.24 -16.18 -11.72
C GLU A 126 26.27 -17.31 -11.66
N TYR A 127 27.56 -16.97 -11.62
CA TYR A 127 28.65 -17.96 -11.54
C TYR A 127 28.60 -18.83 -10.27
N TYR A 128 28.20 -18.26 -9.14
CA TYR A 128 28.08 -18.94 -7.84
C TYR A 128 26.67 -19.46 -7.56
N HIS A 129 25.72 -19.30 -8.49
CA HIS A 129 24.32 -19.72 -8.34
C HIS A 129 23.66 -19.17 -7.06
N ILE A 130 23.75 -17.85 -6.85
CA ILE A 130 23.15 -17.15 -5.71
C ILE A 130 21.84 -16.52 -6.17
N ASP A 131 20.79 -17.34 -6.26
CA ASP A 131 19.50 -16.96 -6.88
C ASP A 131 18.86 -15.74 -6.20
N ARG A 132 18.97 -15.63 -4.87
CA ARG A 132 18.39 -14.51 -4.13
C ARG A 132 19.12 -13.20 -4.46
N LEU A 133 20.44 -13.24 -4.62
CA LEU A 133 21.22 -12.07 -5.02
C LEU A 133 20.90 -11.67 -6.46
N LEU A 134 20.78 -12.62 -7.39
CA LEU A 134 20.35 -12.36 -8.75
C LEU A 134 18.97 -11.70 -8.80
N ALA A 135 18.02 -12.19 -8.01
CA ALA A 135 16.68 -11.60 -7.94
C ALA A 135 16.67 -10.18 -7.34
N LEU A 136 17.64 -9.83 -6.49
CA LEU A 136 17.79 -8.46 -5.98
C LEU A 136 18.42 -7.52 -7.02
N ILE A 137 19.41 -8.00 -7.77
CA ILE A 137 20.13 -7.21 -8.77
C ILE A 137 19.30 -7.03 -10.05
N ASN A 138 18.75 -8.13 -10.55
CA ASN A 138 17.92 -8.20 -11.75
C ASN A 138 16.60 -8.87 -11.41
N PRO A 139 15.69 -8.18 -10.70
CA PRO A 139 14.37 -8.72 -10.44
C PRO A 139 13.71 -9.11 -11.77
N PRO A 140 12.97 -10.23 -11.82
CA PRO A 140 12.31 -10.65 -13.05
C PRO A 140 11.48 -9.49 -13.60
N ALA A 141 11.54 -9.29 -14.91
CA ALA A 141 10.81 -8.22 -15.57
C ALA A 141 9.30 -8.40 -15.34
N GLU A 142 8.76 -7.69 -14.36
CA GLU A 142 7.32 -7.56 -14.19
C GLU A 142 6.85 -6.38 -15.04
N TRP A 143 6.03 -6.67 -16.04
CA TRP A 143 5.33 -5.64 -16.78
C TRP A 143 4.36 -4.95 -15.83
N ARG A 144 4.54 -3.65 -15.66
CA ARG A 144 3.70 -2.81 -14.80
C ARG A 144 3.14 -1.66 -15.62
N PHE A 145 1.95 -1.20 -15.27
CA PHE A 145 1.41 0.03 -15.84
C PHE A 145 2.30 1.23 -15.47
N VAL A 146 2.39 2.20 -16.36
CA VAL A 146 2.96 3.51 -16.02
C VAL A 146 2.01 4.18 -15.03
N SER A 147 2.56 4.87 -14.02
CA SER A 147 1.76 5.60 -13.04
C SER A 147 0.82 6.59 -13.75
N GLY A 148 -0.44 6.60 -13.35
CA GLY A 148 -1.46 7.46 -13.93
C GLY A 148 -2.80 7.28 -13.23
N PRO A 149 -3.83 8.08 -13.59
CA PRO A 149 -5.16 7.96 -13.01
C PRO A 149 -5.72 6.54 -13.16
N GLY A 150 -6.27 5.98 -12.08
CA GLY A 150 -6.83 4.62 -12.09
C GLY A 150 -5.82 3.48 -12.03
N VAL A 151 -4.51 3.76 -12.03
CA VAL A 151 -3.46 2.74 -11.88
C VAL A 151 -3.15 2.56 -10.40
N SER A 152 -3.20 1.32 -9.92
CA SER A 152 -2.94 1.03 -8.51
C SER A 152 -1.51 1.33 -8.08
N SER A 153 -1.29 1.51 -6.78
CA SER A 153 0.03 1.68 -6.17
C SER A 153 1.00 0.53 -6.51
N SER A 154 0.49 -0.71 -6.59
CA SER A 154 1.25 -1.88 -7.05
C SER A 154 1.59 -1.84 -8.55
N ARG A 155 0.89 -1.00 -9.32
CA ARG A 155 0.94 -0.87 -10.78
C ARG A 155 0.61 -2.15 -11.55
N LYS A 156 -0.07 -3.09 -10.90
CA LYS A 156 -0.54 -4.35 -11.50
C LYS A 156 -1.99 -4.26 -11.97
N GLU A 157 -2.71 -3.21 -11.56
CA GLU A 157 -4.12 -3.02 -11.87
C GLU A 157 -4.34 -1.62 -12.47
N PHE A 158 -5.22 -1.55 -13.46
CA PHE A 158 -5.68 -0.31 -14.07
C PHE A 158 -7.20 -0.38 -14.22
N SER A 159 -7.91 0.49 -13.51
CA SER A 159 -9.38 0.49 -13.43
C SER A 159 -9.94 1.89 -13.62
N THR A 160 -11.07 1.97 -14.32
CA THR A 160 -11.84 3.22 -14.37
C THR A 160 -12.60 3.50 -13.09
N GLU A 161 -12.89 2.49 -12.24
CA GLU A 161 -13.47 2.74 -10.90
C GLU A 161 -12.55 3.60 -10.04
N ASN A 162 -11.25 3.53 -10.29
CA ASN A 162 -10.21 4.13 -9.47
C ASN A 162 -9.73 5.47 -10.01
N ILE A 163 -10.44 6.07 -10.97
CA ILE A 163 -10.08 7.38 -11.50
C ILE A 163 -10.56 8.46 -10.53
N LEU A 164 -9.62 9.12 -9.87
CA LEU A 164 -9.83 10.32 -9.07
C LEU A 164 -9.12 11.52 -9.70
N ALA A 165 -9.86 12.61 -9.90
CA ALA A 165 -9.31 13.89 -10.32
C ALA A 165 -9.62 14.97 -9.28
N THR A 166 -8.58 15.66 -8.81
CA THR A 166 -8.72 16.85 -7.96
C THR A 166 -8.70 18.13 -8.81
N CYS A 167 -9.55 19.10 -8.50
CA CYS A 167 -9.58 20.40 -9.16
C CYS A 167 -8.55 21.37 -8.55
N GLY A 168 -7.86 22.15 -9.40
CA GLY A 168 -6.77 23.05 -9.00
C GLY A 168 -5.48 22.30 -8.62
N ASN A 169 -4.42 23.01 -8.25
CA ASN A 169 -3.18 22.42 -7.67
C ASN A 169 -2.99 22.79 -6.20
N GLU A 170 -3.66 23.85 -5.76
CA GLU A 170 -3.58 24.37 -4.40
C GLU A 170 -4.86 24.01 -3.62
N PRO A 171 -4.78 23.87 -2.28
CA PRO A 171 -5.96 23.75 -1.44
C PRO A 171 -6.91 24.95 -1.61
N LEU A 172 -8.19 24.72 -1.37
CA LEU A 172 -9.18 25.78 -1.28
C LEU A 172 -8.80 26.76 -0.16
N PRO A 173 -8.93 28.08 -0.38
CA PRO A 173 -8.80 29.06 0.68
C PRO A 173 -9.79 28.72 1.80
N GLN A 174 -9.31 28.61 3.03
CA GLN A 174 -10.16 28.33 4.21
C GLN A 174 -10.89 29.58 4.71
N VAL A 175 -11.46 30.35 3.78
CA VAL A 175 -12.19 31.59 4.04
C VAL A 175 -13.30 31.72 3.01
N GLY A 176 -14.45 32.25 3.43
CA GLY A 176 -15.58 32.50 2.54
C GLY A 176 -16.12 31.21 1.91
N LYS A 177 -16.69 31.38 0.71
CA LYS A 177 -17.39 30.34 -0.03
C LYS A 177 -16.63 29.93 -1.27
N SER A 178 -16.48 28.63 -1.46
CA SER A 178 -15.99 28.04 -2.71
C SER A 178 -17.10 27.22 -3.35
N VAL A 179 -17.20 27.25 -4.68
CA VAL A 179 -18.25 26.60 -5.46
C VAL A 179 -17.64 25.86 -6.63
N PHE A 180 -18.09 24.63 -6.85
CA PHE A 180 -17.70 23.78 -7.96
C PHE A 180 -18.94 23.19 -8.63
N LEU A 181 -19.15 23.59 -9.88
CA LEU A 181 -20.31 23.24 -10.69
C LEU A 181 -19.86 22.43 -11.91
N LEU A 182 -20.44 21.25 -12.04
CA LEU A 182 -20.24 20.35 -13.17
C LEU A 182 -21.52 20.21 -13.98
N ARG A 183 -21.39 20.14 -15.30
CA ARG A 183 -22.40 19.54 -16.17
C ARG A 183 -22.03 18.09 -16.45
N ILE A 184 -22.96 17.19 -16.23
CA ILE A 184 -22.79 15.76 -16.49
C ILE A 184 -23.08 15.51 -17.97
N ASP A 185 -22.09 15.07 -18.75
CA ASP A 185 -22.27 14.76 -20.17
C ASP A 185 -22.69 13.30 -20.37
N LYS A 186 -21.91 12.38 -19.81
CA LYS A 186 -22.19 10.94 -19.75
C LYS A 186 -22.10 10.46 -18.31
N CYS A 187 -23.00 9.57 -17.91
CA CYS A 187 -23.11 9.13 -16.52
C CYS A 187 -23.35 7.63 -16.43
N GLU A 188 -22.30 6.86 -16.20
CA GLU A 188 -22.42 5.51 -15.64
C GLU A 188 -22.36 5.58 -14.12
N LEU A 189 -21.26 6.13 -13.59
CA LEU A 189 -21.11 6.48 -12.19
C LEU A 189 -20.16 7.68 -12.10
N VAL A 190 -20.64 8.72 -11.43
CA VAL A 190 -19.89 9.96 -11.20
C VAL A 190 -20.06 10.31 -9.73
N SER A 191 -18.95 10.59 -9.05
CA SER A 191 -18.93 11.12 -7.69
C SER A 191 -18.31 12.51 -7.70
N ILE A 192 -18.92 13.48 -7.03
CA ILE A 192 -18.39 14.84 -6.86
C ILE A 192 -18.30 15.17 -5.37
N GLY A 193 -17.30 15.93 -4.96
CA GLY A 193 -17.27 16.48 -3.62
C GLY A 193 -15.90 17.00 -3.22
N LEU A 194 -15.46 16.65 -2.02
CA LEU A 194 -14.28 17.21 -1.37
C LEU A 194 -13.38 16.10 -0.86
N VAL A 195 -12.06 16.30 -0.97
CA VAL A 195 -11.03 15.42 -0.42
C VAL A 195 -10.01 16.25 0.36
N GLY A 196 -9.53 15.71 1.48
CA GLY A 196 -8.43 16.30 2.24
C GLY A 196 -7.11 16.22 1.45
N THR A 197 -6.26 17.26 1.55
CA THR A 197 -5.05 17.37 0.73
C THR A 197 -3.82 16.66 1.27
N GLU A 198 -3.92 15.86 2.33
CA GLU A 198 -2.76 15.13 2.89
C GLU A 198 -2.31 13.95 2.00
N SER A 199 -2.40 14.10 0.68
CA SER A 199 -2.20 13.11 -0.38
C SER A 199 -3.40 12.18 -0.55
N PRO A 200 -4.40 12.54 -1.39
CA PRO A 200 -5.49 11.64 -1.73
C PRO A 200 -4.94 10.37 -2.39
N ASP A 201 -5.59 9.24 -2.14
CA ASP A 201 -5.18 7.99 -2.75
C ASP A 201 -5.65 7.94 -4.21
N HIS A 202 -4.74 8.10 -5.16
CA HIS A 202 -5.09 8.28 -6.57
C HIS A 202 -5.61 7.00 -7.24
N ASP A 203 -5.48 5.85 -6.57
CA ASP A 203 -6.04 4.58 -7.01
C ASP A 203 -7.34 4.20 -6.32
N GLU A 204 -7.95 5.12 -5.58
CA GLU A 204 -9.25 4.92 -4.96
C GLU A 204 -10.24 6.00 -5.40
N PRO A 205 -11.51 5.65 -5.73
CA PRO A 205 -12.54 6.64 -6.00
C PRO A 205 -12.80 7.53 -4.79
N LEU A 206 -13.42 8.69 -5.04
CA LEU A 206 -13.70 9.72 -4.05
C LEU A 206 -14.48 9.18 -2.84
N GLU A 207 -15.45 8.29 -3.05
CA GLU A 207 -16.22 7.66 -1.97
C GLU A 207 -15.44 6.72 -1.06
N ARG A 208 -14.28 6.21 -1.50
CA ARG A 208 -13.44 5.27 -0.74
C ARG A 208 -12.26 5.96 -0.04
N GLN A 209 -12.03 7.24 -0.31
CA GLN A 209 -11.02 8.05 0.36
C GLN A 209 -11.27 8.12 1.88
N THR A 210 -10.20 8.07 2.67
CA THR A 210 -10.25 8.09 4.14
C THR A 210 -10.78 9.42 4.72
N ASN A 211 -10.50 10.53 4.04
CA ASN A 211 -10.89 11.88 4.42
C ASN A 211 -11.55 12.60 3.23
N ALA A 212 -12.82 12.26 2.97
CA ALA A 212 -13.58 12.81 1.86
C ALA A 212 -15.08 12.84 2.11
N ILE A 213 -15.74 13.65 1.29
CA ILE A 213 -17.20 13.69 1.17
C ILE A 213 -17.53 13.55 -0.31
N ALA A 214 -18.30 12.53 -0.65
CA ALA A 214 -18.63 12.15 -2.01
C ALA A 214 -20.15 12.09 -2.18
N TYR A 215 -20.69 12.88 -3.09
CA TYR A 215 -22.06 12.76 -3.57
C TYR A 215 -22.05 12.01 -4.91
N ARG A 216 -22.73 10.86 -4.95
CA ARG A 216 -22.72 9.94 -6.08
C ARG A 216 -23.94 10.16 -6.97
N SER A 217 -23.81 9.83 -8.26
CA SER A 217 -24.93 9.85 -9.21
C SER A 217 -26.07 8.90 -8.82
N THR A 218 -25.81 7.90 -7.99
CA THR A 218 -26.81 7.01 -7.37
C THR A 218 -27.69 7.72 -6.32
N GLY A 219 -27.32 8.92 -5.88
CA GLY A 219 -28.02 9.72 -4.89
C GLY A 219 -27.45 9.62 -3.48
N GLU A 220 -26.49 8.73 -3.27
CA GLU A 220 -25.84 8.51 -1.98
C GLU A 220 -24.83 9.62 -1.70
N LEU A 221 -24.86 10.16 -0.48
CA LEU A 221 -23.79 10.96 0.09
C LEU A 221 -22.99 10.08 1.05
N ILE A 222 -21.70 9.93 0.78
CA ILE A 222 -20.75 9.20 1.62
C ILE A 222 -19.81 10.20 2.24
N ARG A 223 -19.76 10.22 3.56
CA ARG A 223 -18.83 11.06 4.34
C ARG A 223 -17.91 10.14 5.12
N SER A 224 -16.64 10.13 4.73
CA SER A 224 -15.56 9.40 5.37
C SER A 224 -14.65 10.40 6.07
N LEU A 225 -14.70 10.44 7.41
CA LEU A 225 -13.91 11.35 8.24
C LEU A 225 -13.30 10.55 9.41
N ASN A 226 -11.99 10.62 9.59
CA ASN A 226 -11.28 9.97 10.70
C ASN A 226 -11.63 8.48 10.86
N SER A 227 -11.59 7.73 9.75
CA SER A 227 -11.90 6.29 9.70
C SER A 227 -13.35 5.92 10.04
N SER A 228 -14.26 6.90 10.09
CA SER A 228 -15.70 6.66 10.19
C SER A 228 -16.40 7.06 8.89
N SER A 229 -17.16 6.14 8.31
CA SER A 229 -17.96 6.39 7.11
C SER A 229 -19.44 6.42 7.45
N THR A 230 -20.10 7.51 7.07
CA THR A 230 -21.54 7.69 7.20
C THR A 230 -22.18 7.83 5.83
N PHE A 231 -23.34 7.20 5.66
CA PHE A 231 -24.05 7.11 4.39
C PHE A 231 -25.41 7.78 4.52
N PHE A 232 -25.75 8.63 3.57
CA PHE A 232 -27.06 9.29 3.48
C PHE A 232 -27.65 9.02 2.11
N SER A 233 -28.88 8.53 2.06
CA SER A 233 -29.60 8.36 0.80
C SER A 233 -30.29 9.67 0.42
N GLY A 234 -30.27 10.01 -0.87
CA GLY A 234 -30.94 11.16 -1.44
C GLY A 234 -31.26 10.92 -2.90
N ASN A 235 -31.61 11.99 -3.61
CA ASN A 235 -31.86 11.92 -5.04
C ASN A 235 -30.54 11.82 -5.81
N GLY A 236 -30.49 10.98 -6.83
CA GLY A 236 -29.35 10.91 -7.75
C GLY A 236 -29.39 11.96 -8.86
N TYR A 237 -28.46 11.83 -9.79
CA TYR A 237 -28.37 12.66 -11.00
C TYR A 237 -27.89 11.82 -12.18
N LYS A 238 -28.09 12.32 -13.39
CA LYS A 238 -27.84 11.60 -14.64
C LYS A 238 -27.23 12.53 -15.70
N GLY A 239 -26.96 11.98 -16.88
CA GLY A 239 -26.51 12.76 -18.02
C GLY A 239 -27.46 13.92 -18.33
N ARG A 240 -26.87 15.08 -18.67
CA ARG A 240 -27.45 16.41 -18.89
C ARG A 240 -27.82 17.20 -17.63
N ASP A 241 -27.74 16.63 -16.43
CA ASP A 241 -27.93 17.40 -15.21
C ASP A 241 -26.72 18.29 -14.91
N THR A 242 -26.94 19.34 -14.12
CA THR A 242 -25.88 20.09 -13.45
C THR A 242 -25.81 19.68 -11.98
N VAL A 243 -24.60 19.48 -11.47
CA VAL A 243 -24.34 19.11 -10.08
C VAL A 243 -23.33 20.07 -9.49
N MET A 244 -23.67 20.62 -8.32
CA MET A 244 -22.87 21.61 -7.64
C MET A 244 -22.51 21.13 -6.25
N VAL A 245 -21.27 21.35 -5.84
CA VAL A 245 -20.86 21.33 -4.43
C VAL A 245 -20.37 22.73 -4.05
N GLN A 246 -20.82 23.21 -2.90
CA GLN A 246 -20.30 24.44 -2.31
C GLN A 246 -19.85 24.19 -0.88
N VAL A 247 -18.75 24.85 -0.50
CA VAL A 247 -18.18 24.81 0.84
C VAL A 247 -18.09 26.22 1.39
N LEU A 248 -18.63 26.40 2.59
CA LEU A 248 -18.54 27.63 3.37
C LEU A 248 -17.70 27.37 4.62
N PHE A 249 -16.51 27.98 4.69
CA PHE A 249 -15.65 27.88 5.87
C PHE A 249 -16.15 28.82 6.97
N LYS A 250 -16.53 28.27 8.12
CA LYS A 250 -17.06 29.04 9.25
C LYS A 250 -15.90 29.57 10.12
N PRO A 251 -16.09 30.72 10.81
CA PRO A 251 -15.10 31.27 11.75
C PRO A 251 -14.72 30.30 12.88
N GLU A 252 -15.62 29.39 13.24
CA GLU A 252 -15.45 28.39 14.32
C GLU A 252 -14.51 27.22 13.93
N GLY A 253 -14.01 27.22 12.69
CA GLY A 253 -13.06 26.23 12.17
C GLY A 253 -13.70 25.00 11.54
N ALA A 254 -15.04 24.89 11.54
CA ALA A 254 -15.80 23.89 10.78
C ALA A 254 -16.16 24.41 9.38
N ALA A 255 -16.56 23.54 8.46
CA ALA A 255 -17.03 23.93 7.14
C ALA A 255 -18.41 23.34 6.82
N GLN A 256 -19.35 24.16 6.35
CA GLN A 256 -20.65 23.71 5.87
C GLN A 256 -20.56 23.37 4.39
N ILE A 257 -21.13 22.22 4.01
CA ILE A 257 -21.08 21.70 2.66
C ILE A 257 -22.48 21.40 2.19
N GLU A 258 -22.80 21.90 1.00
CA GLU A 258 -24.10 21.70 0.39
C GLU A 258 -23.94 21.20 -1.04
N PHE A 259 -24.82 20.27 -1.42
CA PHE A 259 -24.88 19.71 -2.75
C PHE A 259 -26.21 20.06 -3.41
N PHE A 260 -26.15 20.37 -4.70
CA PHE A 260 -27.31 20.71 -5.51
C PHE A 260 -27.30 19.91 -6.80
N CYS A 261 -28.48 19.54 -7.29
CA CYS A 261 -28.71 18.99 -8.61
C CYS A 261 -29.77 19.85 -9.31
N ASN A 262 -29.43 20.42 -10.46
CA ASN A 262 -30.31 21.34 -11.20
C ASN A 262 -30.92 22.43 -10.28
N ASP A 263 -30.06 23.09 -9.50
CA ASP A 263 -30.40 24.15 -8.52
C ASP A 263 -31.27 23.71 -7.32
N VAL A 264 -31.62 22.43 -7.22
CA VAL A 264 -32.33 21.87 -6.07
C VAL A 264 -31.32 21.30 -5.08
N LYS A 265 -31.34 21.80 -3.83
CA LYS A 265 -30.49 21.26 -2.76
C LYS A 265 -30.84 19.78 -2.51
N THR A 266 -29.85 18.90 -2.61
CA THR A 266 -30.02 17.46 -2.41
C THR A 266 -29.49 17.00 -1.06
N HIS A 267 -28.35 17.54 -0.64
CA HIS A 267 -27.71 17.20 0.61
C HIS A 267 -27.09 18.41 1.30
N GLU A 268 -27.03 18.35 2.61
CA GLU A 268 -26.36 19.32 3.47
C GLU A 268 -25.62 18.57 4.57
N THR A 269 -24.35 18.89 4.78
CA THR A 269 -23.49 18.26 5.77
C THR A 269 -22.44 19.25 6.28
N GLU A 270 -21.69 18.85 7.30
CA GLU A 270 -20.59 19.62 7.86
C GLU A 270 -19.31 18.79 7.88
N TRP A 271 -18.18 19.47 7.69
CA TRP A 271 -16.84 19.00 7.98
C TRP A 271 -16.42 19.54 9.34
N LEU A 272 -16.18 18.62 10.27
CA LEU A 272 -15.90 18.97 11.66
C LEU A 272 -14.53 19.64 11.80
N SER A 273 -14.43 20.58 12.74
CA SER A 273 -13.16 21.23 13.09
C SER A 273 -12.19 20.23 13.75
N PRO A 274 -10.88 20.28 13.45
CA PRO A 274 -10.25 21.14 12.47
C PRO A 274 -10.44 20.63 11.04
N VAL A 275 -10.76 21.53 10.11
CA VAL A 275 -10.88 21.19 8.69
C VAL A 275 -9.48 21.14 8.07
N PRO A 276 -9.03 20.00 7.53
CA PRO A 276 -7.77 19.92 6.80
C PRO A 276 -7.84 20.79 5.53
N PRO A 277 -6.73 21.10 4.86
CA PRO A 277 -6.84 21.76 3.57
C PRO A 277 -7.63 20.84 2.62
N LEU A 278 -8.61 21.40 1.90
CA LEU A 278 -9.54 20.66 1.06
C LEU A 278 -9.32 20.98 -0.41
N ARG A 279 -9.63 20.02 -1.29
CA ARG A 279 -9.78 20.26 -2.73
C ARG A 279 -11.09 19.68 -3.20
N PHE A 280 -11.68 20.33 -4.21
CA PHE A 280 -12.77 19.71 -4.97
C PHE A 280 -12.23 18.51 -5.73
N ALA A 281 -13.03 17.45 -5.81
CA ALA A 281 -12.65 16.23 -6.50
C ALA A 281 -13.82 15.58 -7.22
N VAL A 282 -13.49 14.79 -8.23
CA VAL A 282 -14.42 14.01 -9.04
C VAL A 282 -13.86 12.62 -9.27
N SER A 283 -14.70 11.60 -9.14
CA SER A 283 -14.41 10.26 -9.63
C SER A 283 -15.37 9.86 -10.74
N LEU A 284 -14.83 9.21 -11.76
CA LEU A 284 -15.56 8.83 -12.98
C LEU A 284 -15.33 7.36 -13.25
N HIS A 285 -16.40 6.59 -13.44
CA HIS A 285 -16.34 5.19 -13.88
C HIS A 285 -16.70 5.05 -15.36
N GLY A 286 -16.07 4.09 -16.03
CA GLY A 286 -16.39 3.67 -17.40
C GLY A 286 -16.34 4.82 -18.40
N VAL A 287 -17.43 5.04 -19.15
CA VAL A 287 -17.49 6.11 -20.18
C VAL A 287 -18.03 7.44 -19.64
N SER A 288 -18.10 7.61 -18.32
CA SER A 288 -18.60 8.84 -17.71
C SER A 288 -17.75 10.05 -18.09
N ALA A 289 -18.41 11.21 -18.25
CA ALA A 289 -17.77 12.44 -18.67
C ALA A 289 -18.48 13.64 -18.05
N VAL A 290 -17.69 14.63 -17.62
CA VAL A 290 -18.18 15.87 -17.00
C VAL A 290 -17.46 17.07 -17.59
N VAL A 291 -18.11 18.23 -17.51
CA VAL A 291 -17.54 19.53 -17.89
C VAL A 291 -17.63 20.46 -16.70
N ILE A 292 -16.53 21.14 -16.37
CA ILE A 292 -16.53 22.20 -15.36
C ILE A 292 -17.21 23.43 -15.97
N GLU A 293 -18.38 23.78 -15.45
CA GLU A 293 -19.13 24.97 -15.88
C GLU A 293 -18.71 26.20 -15.05
N ARG A 294 -18.42 26.00 -13.76
CA ARG A 294 -17.96 27.06 -12.86
C ARG A 294 -17.08 26.49 -11.75
N CYS A 295 -15.97 27.16 -11.45
CA CYS A 295 -15.16 26.90 -10.27
C CYS A 295 -14.69 28.23 -9.69
N VAL A 296 -15.10 28.55 -8.47
CA VAL A 296 -14.70 29.78 -7.74
C VAL A 296 -14.29 29.42 -6.32
N ALA A 297 -13.28 30.10 -5.80
CA ALA A 297 -12.69 29.80 -4.51
C ALA A 297 -12.60 31.07 -3.64
N GLY A 298 -13.05 30.97 -2.40
CA GLY A 298 -12.87 32.03 -1.39
C GLY A 298 -13.67 33.32 -1.57
N VAL A 299 -14.84 33.29 -2.23
CA VAL A 299 -15.70 34.46 -2.40
C VAL A 299 -16.35 34.80 -1.05
N LYS A 300 -16.22 36.05 -0.58
CA LYS A 300 -16.89 36.51 0.64
C LYS A 300 -18.37 36.80 0.33
N ASP A 301 -19.25 36.68 1.32
CA ASP A 301 -20.68 36.97 1.14
C ASP A 301 -20.94 38.40 0.63
N GLU A 302 -20.03 39.35 0.90
CA GLU A 302 -20.12 40.74 0.39
C GLU A 302 -19.95 40.85 -1.14
N ASP A 303 -19.36 39.83 -1.79
CA ASP A 303 -19.04 39.81 -3.23
C ASP A 303 -19.94 38.89 -4.07
N MET A 304 -20.94 38.22 -3.46
CA MET A 304 -21.85 37.28 -4.16
C MET A 304 -23.03 37.96 -4.86
#